data_AF-A0A7S7QQQ3-F1
#
_entry.id   AF-A0A7S7QQQ3-F1
#
_cell.length_a   1.000
_cell.length_b   1.000
_cell.length_c   1.000
_cell.angle_alpha   90.00
_cell.angle_beta   90.00
_cell.angle_gamma   90.00
#
_symmetry.space_group_name_H-M   'P 1'
#
loop_
_entity.id
_entity.type
_entity.pdbx_description
1 polymer ?
#
loop_
_entity_poly.entity_id
_entity_poly.type
_entity_poly.pdbx_seq_one_letter_code
_entity_poly.pdbx_strand_id
1 'polypeptide(L)'
;MDLGVGRLRMLPSLREPGDLGYSIKCSKLRLGVLQTPPAAGRRSVRTYGQFCPISKAAEVFCERWTPLILRDLGKGVSRFSELQRGVARASPTMLSRRLRELELEGLVERHRSDAGRGWTYHLTAPGRDLMPLVHALGVWGQRWSRRELMDHELDAGLLLWAMERGSCPDAFGTDRSVVQLTFRERPSRWRHYWFVGENGATQLCIKDPGLEIDLHLTTTLRDMIYIWRGDLPLATALREERLEAIGKPAARSALPRWLARSKLATVKSERPPRGVASADGRRKSKPRGRRQSVANEPVSAR
;
A
#
# COMPACT_ATOMS: atom_id res chain seq x y z
N MET A 1 -47.67 61.45 31.97
CA MET A 1 -47.31 60.05 32.28
C MET A 1 -45.78 60.01 32.20
N ASP A 2 -45.03 60.54 33.17
CA ASP A 2 -44.95 60.11 34.57
C ASP A 2 -44.73 58.58 34.60
N LEU A 3 -43.57 58.02 34.94
CA LEU A 3 -42.57 58.31 35.99
C LEU A 3 -41.17 57.97 35.40
N GLY A 4 -40.09 58.73 35.56
CA GLY A 4 -39.43 59.04 36.84
C GLY A 4 -37.97 58.57 36.79
N VAL A 5 -37.15 59.23 35.96
CA VAL A 5 -35.68 59.05 35.91
C VAL A 5 -35.07 59.78 37.11
N GLY A 6 -34.60 59.02 38.10
CA GLY A 6 -33.91 59.58 39.27
C GLY A 6 -32.52 60.12 38.90
N ARG A 7 -32.34 61.44 39.03
CA ARG A 7 -31.04 62.13 39.06
C ARG A 7 -30.25 61.73 40.31
N LEU A 8 -28.93 61.58 40.17
CA LEU A 8 -28.01 62.17 41.15
C LEU A 8 -26.72 62.68 40.48
N ARG A 9 -26.20 63.73 41.11
CA ARG A 9 -25.32 64.80 40.61
C ARG A 9 -23.82 64.45 40.55
N MET A 10 -23.08 65.35 39.91
CA MET A 10 -21.64 65.42 39.61
C MET A 10 -20.63 65.13 40.75
N LEU A 11 -19.55 64.42 40.34
CA LEU A 11 -18.09 64.61 40.55
C LEU A 11 -17.51 64.82 41.97
N PRO A 12 -16.38 64.16 42.30
CA PRO A 12 -15.08 64.76 41.98
C PRO A 12 -14.06 63.79 41.37
N SER A 13 -13.18 64.37 40.53
CA SER A 13 -11.89 63.81 40.14
C SER A 13 -11.10 63.38 41.38
N LEU A 14 -10.74 62.11 41.45
CA LEU A 14 -9.74 61.60 42.37
C LEU A 14 -8.83 60.62 41.64
N ARG A 15 -7.64 61.16 41.33
CA ARG A 15 -6.30 60.54 41.37
C ARG A 15 -6.15 59.12 40.85
N GLU A 16 -5.29 58.99 39.84
CA GLU A 16 -4.43 57.81 39.65
C GLU A 16 -3.82 57.36 40.99
N PRO A 17 -3.85 56.05 41.28
CA PRO A 17 -2.70 55.43 41.90
C PRO A 17 -2.38 54.09 41.24
N GLY A 18 -1.19 54.04 40.63
CA GLY A 18 -0.27 52.93 40.83
C GLY A 18 -0.72 51.56 40.33
N ASP A 19 -0.25 51.23 39.14
CA ASP A 19 0.61 50.06 38.92
C ASP A 19 0.45 48.90 39.93
N LEU A 20 -0.73 48.27 39.92
CA LEU A 20 -0.93 46.94 40.49
C LEU A 20 -1.09 45.99 39.31
N GLY A 21 0.07 45.64 38.75
CA GLY A 21 0.23 44.63 37.72
C GLY A 21 -0.28 43.27 38.16
N TYR A 22 -1.57 43.02 37.98
CA TYR A 22 -2.10 41.67 37.83
C TYR A 22 -2.12 41.32 36.35
N SER A 23 -0.92 41.05 35.82
CA SER A 23 -0.78 40.29 34.58
C SER A 23 -1.32 38.89 34.87
N ILE A 24 -2.52 38.58 34.38
CA ILE A 24 -2.94 37.19 34.23
C ILE A 24 -1.99 36.60 33.18
N LYS A 25 -0.85 36.07 33.64
CA LYS A 25 0.08 35.30 32.83
C LYS A 25 -0.61 34.00 32.45
N CYS A 26 -1.38 34.02 31.37
CA CYS A 26 -1.91 32.84 30.69
C CYS A 26 -0.79 32.03 29.97
N SER A 27 0.47 32.25 30.33
CA SER A 27 1.64 31.62 29.76
C SER A 27 2.26 30.67 30.78
N LYS A 28 2.18 29.36 30.50
CA LYS A 28 2.85 28.22 31.16
C LYS A 28 2.03 27.41 32.18
N LEU A 29 0.76 27.14 31.92
CA LEU A 29 0.26 25.81 32.26
C LEU A 29 0.97 24.82 31.32
N ARG A 30 2.04 24.18 31.80
CA ARG A 30 2.59 23.00 31.13
C ARG A 30 1.45 21.99 31.06
N LEU A 31 1.01 21.66 29.83
CA LEU A 31 -0.02 20.64 29.55
C LEU A 31 0.26 19.25 30.17
N GLY A 32 1.45 19.03 30.74
CA GLY A 32 1.85 17.75 31.34
C GLY A 32 1.18 17.38 32.66
N VAL A 33 0.42 18.27 33.31
CA VAL A 33 -0.17 18.00 34.65
C VAL A 33 -1.60 17.41 34.59
N LEU A 34 -2.21 17.33 33.39
CA LEU A 34 -3.58 16.79 33.23
C LEU A 34 -3.63 15.32 32.77
N GLN A 35 -2.48 14.63 32.70
CA GLN A 35 -2.44 13.23 32.28
C GLN A 35 -2.68 12.32 33.49
N THR A 36 -3.89 11.78 33.63
CA THR A 36 -4.16 10.67 34.55
C THR A 36 -3.40 9.42 34.06
N PRO A 37 -2.64 8.72 34.93
CA PRO A 37 -1.97 7.49 34.52
C PRO A 37 -3.01 6.44 34.06
N PRO A 38 -2.71 5.65 33.02
CA PRO A 38 -3.64 4.65 32.52
C PRO A 38 -3.94 3.62 33.61
N ALA A 39 -5.22 3.36 33.85
CA ALA A 39 -5.67 2.32 34.78
C ALA A 39 -5.08 0.96 34.35
N ALA A 40 -4.34 0.33 35.25
CA ALA A 40 -3.77 -0.99 35.04
C ALA A 40 -4.90 -2.03 34.99
N GLY A 41 -5.21 -2.57 33.81
CA GLY A 41 -6.16 -3.67 33.72
C GLY A 41 -6.92 -3.80 32.40
N ARG A 42 -6.22 -4.01 31.28
CA ARG A 42 -6.64 -4.84 30.13
C ARG A 42 -5.48 -4.91 29.14
N ARG A 43 -5.41 -6.03 28.40
CA ARG A 43 -4.29 -6.46 27.52
C ARG A 43 -3.55 -5.31 26.84
N SER A 44 -2.23 -5.45 26.72
CA SER A 44 -1.30 -4.48 26.13
C SER A 44 -1.56 -4.20 24.64
N VAL A 45 -2.65 -3.51 24.32
CA VAL A 45 -2.72 -2.70 23.11
C VAL A 45 -1.78 -1.54 23.39
N ARG A 46 -0.74 -1.38 22.55
CA ARG A 46 0.13 -0.21 22.64
C ARG A 46 -0.73 1.00 22.29
N THR A 47 -1.17 1.74 23.32
CA THR A 47 -1.95 2.96 23.13
C THR A 47 -1.03 4.17 23.15
N TYR A 48 -1.37 5.18 22.36
CA TYR A 48 -0.75 6.50 22.41
C TYR A 48 -1.24 7.34 23.60
N GLY A 49 -2.31 6.91 24.29
CA GLY A 49 -2.92 7.68 25.39
C GLY A 49 -3.56 9.00 24.95
N GLN A 50 -3.91 9.13 23.66
CA GLN A 50 -4.50 10.35 23.09
C GLN A 50 -5.97 10.13 22.74
N PHE A 51 -6.77 11.19 22.80
CA PHE A 51 -8.16 11.21 22.33
C PHE A 51 -8.28 11.53 20.83
N CYS A 52 -7.17 11.93 20.19
CA CYS A 52 -7.14 12.27 18.77
C CYS A 52 -7.65 11.09 17.91
N PRO A 53 -8.66 11.28 17.04
CA PRO A 53 -9.21 10.21 16.21
C PRO A 53 -8.17 9.53 15.31
N ILE A 54 -7.20 10.28 14.80
CA ILE A 54 -6.08 9.73 14.01
C ILE A 54 -5.24 8.77 14.85
N SER A 55 -4.97 9.16 16.11
CA SER A 55 -4.23 8.32 17.05
C SER A 55 -4.97 7.02 17.33
N LYS A 56 -6.30 7.08 17.53
CA LYS A 56 -7.14 5.88 17.74
C LYS A 56 -7.16 4.97 16.51
N ALA A 57 -7.31 5.54 15.32
CA ALA A 57 -7.24 4.77 14.08
C ALA A 57 -5.85 4.12 13.90
N ALA A 58 -4.76 4.82 14.25
CA ALA A 58 -3.41 4.30 14.14
C ALA A 58 -3.12 3.11 15.07
N GLU A 59 -3.71 3.08 16.28
CA GLU A 59 -3.60 1.95 17.22
C GLU A 59 -4.08 0.62 16.61
N VAL A 60 -5.01 0.69 15.66
CA VAL A 60 -5.55 -0.49 14.97
C VAL A 60 -4.92 -0.69 13.59
N PHE A 61 -4.93 0.35 12.76
CA PHE A 61 -4.54 0.27 11.35
C PHE A 61 -3.04 0.12 11.15
N CYS A 62 -2.21 0.79 11.96
CA CYS A 62 -0.76 0.78 11.79
C CYS A 62 -0.08 -0.43 12.45
N GLU A 63 -0.86 -1.32 13.07
CA GLU A 63 -0.34 -2.59 13.58
C GLU A 63 0.15 -3.49 12.44
N ARG A 64 1.27 -4.18 12.67
CA ARG A 64 1.90 -4.99 11.64
C ARG A 64 0.90 -6.07 11.17
N TRP A 65 0.84 -6.23 9.84
CA TRP A 65 -0.07 -7.14 9.11
C TRP A 65 -1.50 -6.64 8.94
N THR A 66 -2.01 -5.70 9.76
CA THR A 66 -3.40 -5.22 9.65
C THR A 66 -3.73 -4.70 8.24
N PRO A 67 -2.96 -3.79 7.62
CA PRO A 67 -3.28 -3.31 6.27
C PRO A 67 -3.25 -4.41 5.21
N LEU A 68 -2.42 -5.44 5.41
CA LEU A 68 -2.29 -6.57 4.47
C LEU A 68 -3.46 -7.55 4.59
N ILE A 69 -3.93 -7.80 5.83
CA ILE A 69 -5.13 -8.61 6.08
C ILE A 69 -6.37 -7.90 5.49
N LEU A 70 -6.56 -6.62 5.80
CA LEU A 70 -7.67 -5.83 5.27
C LEU A 70 -7.65 -5.77 3.74
N ARG A 71 -6.47 -5.58 3.13
CA ARG A 71 -6.28 -5.66 1.67
C ARG A 71 -6.79 -6.97 1.08
N ASP A 72 -6.52 -8.10 1.72
CA ASP A 72 -6.88 -9.40 1.19
C ASP A 72 -8.36 -9.72 1.40
N LEU A 73 -8.90 -9.41 2.59
CA LEU A 73 -10.34 -9.50 2.86
C LEU A 73 -11.16 -8.61 1.91
N GLY A 74 -10.70 -7.40 1.64
CA GLY A 74 -11.32 -6.47 0.68
C GLY A 74 -11.29 -6.95 -0.77
N LYS A 75 -10.50 -7.98 -1.09
CA LYS A 75 -10.48 -8.67 -2.39
C LYS A 75 -11.30 -9.97 -2.40
N GLY A 76 -12.08 -10.24 -1.35
CA GLY A 76 -12.92 -11.42 -1.23
C GLY A 76 -12.19 -12.66 -0.70
N VAL A 77 -10.92 -12.55 -0.29
CA VAL A 77 -10.24 -13.65 0.40
C VAL A 77 -10.90 -13.83 1.76
N SER A 78 -11.32 -15.04 2.10
CA SER A 78 -12.06 -15.25 3.36
C SER A 78 -11.52 -16.40 4.19
N ARG A 79 -10.75 -17.35 3.63
CA ARG A 79 -10.23 -18.50 4.38
C ARG A 79 -8.90 -18.19 5.04
N PHE A 80 -8.68 -18.75 6.24
CA PHE A 80 -7.43 -18.57 6.99
C PHE A 80 -6.18 -18.96 6.17
N SER A 81 -6.22 -20.11 5.48
CA SER A 81 -5.09 -20.62 4.69
C SER A 81 -4.73 -19.69 3.53
N GLU A 82 -5.71 -18.99 2.95
CA GLU A 82 -5.49 -18.04 1.86
C GLU A 82 -4.96 -16.72 2.39
N LEU A 83 -5.50 -16.22 3.51
CA LEU A 83 -4.95 -15.06 4.22
C LEU A 83 -3.49 -15.31 4.59
N GLN A 84 -3.17 -16.50 5.10
CA GLN A 84 -1.81 -16.90 5.45
C GLN A 84 -0.84 -16.88 4.27
N ARG A 85 -1.29 -17.21 3.05
CA ARG A 85 -0.48 -17.05 1.82
C ARG A 85 -0.22 -15.58 1.52
N GLY A 86 -1.19 -14.70 1.78
CA GLY A 86 -1.07 -13.27 1.55
C GLY A 86 -0.22 -12.48 2.52
N VAL A 87 -0.06 -13.04 3.72
CA VAL A 87 0.86 -12.56 4.75
C VAL A 87 1.88 -13.65 5.11
N ALA A 88 2.53 -14.25 4.11
CA ALA A 88 3.41 -15.42 4.26
C ALA A 88 4.49 -15.30 5.36
N ARG A 89 4.92 -14.08 5.70
CA ARG A 89 5.91 -13.80 6.75
C ARG A 89 5.33 -13.66 8.17
N ALA A 90 4.01 -13.69 8.33
CA ALA A 90 3.36 -13.76 9.64
C ALA A 90 3.25 -15.24 10.07
N SER A 91 3.54 -15.56 11.33
CA SER A 91 3.25 -16.91 11.83
C SER A 91 1.74 -17.17 11.90
N PRO A 92 1.27 -18.42 11.82
CA PRO A 92 -0.16 -18.74 11.97
C PRO A 92 -0.75 -18.22 13.30
N THR A 93 0.03 -18.28 14.38
CA THR A 93 -0.36 -17.73 15.69
C THR A 93 -0.51 -16.21 15.63
N MET A 94 0.40 -15.51 14.94
CA MET A 94 0.32 -14.06 14.74
C MET A 94 -0.92 -13.68 13.94
N LEU A 95 -1.19 -14.36 12.81
CA LEU A 95 -2.37 -14.11 11.98
C LEU A 95 -3.66 -14.36 12.77
N SER A 96 -3.73 -15.48 13.50
CA SER A 96 -4.87 -15.81 14.36
C SER A 96 -5.12 -14.73 15.43
N ARG A 97 -4.04 -14.25 16.06
CA ARG A 97 -4.11 -13.17 17.04
C ARG A 97 -4.63 -11.88 16.40
N ARG A 98 -4.09 -11.47 15.24
CA ARG A 98 -4.51 -10.26 14.53
C ARG A 98 -5.98 -10.35 14.10
N LEU A 99 -6.43 -11.47 13.55
CA LEU A 99 -7.84 -11.66 13.17
C LEU A 99 -8.78 -11.53 14.37
N ARG A 100 -8.41 -12.11 15.52
CA ARG A 100 -9.19 -11.96 16.75
C ARG A 100 -9.25 -10.52 17.25
N GLU A 101 -8.17 -9.76 17.11
CA GLU A 101 -8.17 -8.33 17.47
C GLU A 101 -9.06 -7.53 16.52
N LEU A 102 -8.98 -7.77 15.21
CA LEU A 102 -9.88 -7.13 14.24
C LEU A 102 -11.36 -7.49 14.47
N GLU A 103 -11.64 -8.68 14.99
CA GLU A 103 -12.98 -9.10 15.43
C GLU A 103 -13.44 -8.33 16.67
N LEU A 104 -12.55 -8.15 17.67
CA LEU A 104 -12.83 -7.37 18.87
C LEU A 104 -13.04 -5.88 18.57
N GLU A 105 -12.31 -5.32 17.60
CA GLU A 105 -12.49 -3.95 17.10
C GLU A 105 -13.71 -3.81 16.17
N GLY A 106 -14.44 -4.89 15.89
CA GLY A 106 -15.63 -4.87 15.04
C GLY A 106 -15.34 -4.59 13.57
N LEU A 107 -14.09 -4.77 13.10
CA LEU A 107 -13.68 -4.59 11.70
C LEU A 107 -13.85 -5.85 10.85
N VAL A 108 -13.79 -7.02 11.50
CA VAL A 108 -13.89 -8.34 10.86
C VAL A 108 -14.91 -9.17 11.61
N GLU A 109 -15.72 -9.93 10.88
CA GLU A 109 -16.59 -10.97 11.44
C GLU A 109 -16.16 -12.34 10.95
N ARG A 110 -16.47 -13.38 11.73
CA ARG A 110 -16.07 -14.75 11.45
C ARG A 110 -17.28 -15.67 11.38
N HIS A 111 -17.44 -16.33 10.24
CA HIS A 111 -18.54 -17.27 9.97
C HIS A 111 -18.02 -18.71 9.86
N ARG A 112 -18.87 -19.68 10.17
CA ARG A 112 -18.57 -21.09 9.84
C ARG A 112 -18.51 -21.22 8.32
N SER A 113 -17.56 -22.01 7.83
CA SER A 113 -17.47 -22.31 6.40
C SER A 113 -18.67 -23.15 5.95
N ASP A 114 -19.29 -22.80 4.82
CA ASP A 114 -20.41 -23.56 4.22
C ASP A 114 -20.00 -25.00 3.89
N ALA A 115 -18.71 -25.24 3.63
CA ALA A 115 -18.15 -26.57 3.43
C ALA A 115 -17.97 -27.38 4.74
N GLY A 116 -18.51 -26.91 5.87
CA GLY A 116 -18.54 -27.57 7.17
C GLY A 116 -17.20 -27.58 7.94
N ARG A 117 -16.07 -27.36 7.28
CA ARG A 117 -14.73 -27.33 7.90
C ARG A 117 -14.13 -25.92 7.91
N GLY A 118 -13.76 -25.48 9.11
CA GLY A 118 -13.04 -24.23 9.33
C GLY A 118 -13.94 -22.99 9.43
N TRP A 119 -13.29 -21.83 9.29
CA TRP A 119 -13.88 -20.51 9.45
C TRP A 119 -13.58 -19.63 8.23
N THR A 120 -14.53 -18.78 7.87
CA THR A 120 -14.35 -17.69 6.91
C THR A 120 -14.39 -16.35 7.65
N TYR A 121 -13.65 -15.37 7.15
CA TYR A 121 -13.51 -14.04 7.72
C TYR A 121 -13.96 -13.00 6.70
N HIS A 122 -14.72 -12.01 7.13
CA HIS A 122 -15.33 -11.00 6.26
C HIS A 122 -15.21 -9.63 6.88
N LEU A 123 -15.05 -8.58 6.06
CA LEU A 123 -15.08 -7.21 6.54
C LEU A 123 -16.50 -6.85 6.99
N THR A 124 -16.63 -6.23 8.15
CA THR A 124 -17.87 -5.57 8.58
C THR A 124 -18.03 -4.22 7.85
N ALA A 125 -19.09 -3.45 8.14
CA ALA A 125 -19.22 -2.10 7.60
C ALA A 125 -18.03 -1.19 7.99
N PRO A 126 -17.64 -1.06 9.27
CA PRO A 126 -16.42 -0.33 9.65
C PRO A 126 -15.14 -0.86 8.99
N GLY A 127 -15.00 -2.18 8.82
CA GLY A 127 -13.87 -2.77 8.12
C GLY A 127 -13.79 -2.36 6.65
N ARG A 128 -14.94 -2.26 5.96
CA ARG A 128 -15.03 -1.79 4.58
C ARG A 128 -14.69 -0.30 4.45
N ASP A 129 -15.01 0.52 5.44
CA ASP A 129 -14.69 1.96 5.46
C ASP A 129 -13.17 2.23 5.52
N LEU A 130 -12.36 1.25 5.92
CA LEU A 130 -10.89 1.34 5.87
C LEU A 130 -10.30 1.07 4.47
N MET A 131 -11.08 0.54 3.53
CA MET A 131 -10.56 0.18 2.20
C MET A 131 -10.01 1.37 1.38
N PRO A 132 -10.62 2.57 1.41
CA PRO A 132 -10.03 3.77 0.82
C PRO A 132 -8.65 4.10 1.41
N LEU A 133 -8.46 3.90 2.72
CA LEU A 133 -7.17 4.13 3.39
C LEU A 133 -6.12 3.08 2.97
N VAL A 134 -6.49 1.81 2.90
CA VAL A 134 -5.63 0.74 2.37
C VAL A 134 -5.21 1.04 0.94
N HIS A 135 -6.13 1.52 0.10
CA HIS A 135 -5.82 1.91 -1.27
C HIS A 135 -4.89 3.12 -1.34
N ALA A 136 -5.16 4.17 -0.55
CA ALA A 136 -4.31 5.35 -0.47
C ALA A 136 -2.88 5.02 0.01
N LEU A 137 -2.75 4.13 1.00
CA LEU A 137 -1.47 3.60 1.45
C LEU A 137 -0.74 2.88 0.31
N GLY A 138 -1.46 2.07 -0.48
CA GLY A 138 -0.93 1.41 -1.67
C GLY A 138 -0.41 2.40 -2.71
N VAL A 139 -1.19 3.43 -3.05
CA VAL A 139 -0.80 4.49 -4.00
C VAL A 139 0.44 5.23 -3.48
N TRP A 140 0.45 5.63 -2.21
CA TRP A 140 1.59 6.30 -1.60
C TRP A 140 2.84 5.41 -1.64
N GLY A 141 2.69 4.12 -1.31
CA GLY A 141 3.75 3.12 -1.35
C GLY A 141 4.33 2.95 -2.77
N GLN A 142 3.47 2.90 -3.78
CA GLN A 142 3.89 2.85 -5.18
C GLN A 142 4.66 4.11 -5.60
N ARG A 143 4.20 5.28 -5.17
CA ARG A 143 4.82 6.55 -5.58
C ARG A 143 6.18 6.79 -4.91
N TRP A 144 6.28 6.53 -3.61
CA TRP A 144 7.40 7.03 -2.79
C TRP A 144 8.27 5.95 -2.16
N SER A 145 7.74 4.75 -1.96
CA SER A 145 8.41 3.66 -1.25
C SER A 145 8.96 2.57 -2.17
N ARG A 146 8.64 2.64 -3.47
CA ARG A 146 9.28 1.78 -4.46
C ARG A 146 10.77 2.09 -4.51
N ARG A 147 11.54 1.02 -4.35
CA ARG A 147 12.98 0.98 -4.48
C ARG A 147 13.37 -0.26 -5.27
N GLU A 148 14.66 -0.37 -5.51
CA GLU A 148 15.27 -1.60 -5.99
C GLU A 148 14.96 -2.76 -5.04
N LEU A 149 14.55 -3.90 -5.61
CA LEU A 149 14.20 -5.08 -4.83
C LEU A 149 15.45 -5.67 -4.19
N MET A 150 15.40 -5.84 -2.87
CA MET A 150 16.39 -6.62 -2.15
C MET A 150 16.11 -8.12 -2.38
N ASP A 151 17.12 -8.98 -2.24
CA ASP A 151 16.96 -10.41 -2.55
C ASP A 151 15.88 -11.09 -1.70
N HIS A 152 15.72 -10.68 -0.44
CA HIS A 152 14.67 -11.20 0.43
C HIS A 152 13.25 -10.78 0.01
N GLU A 153 13.11 -9.80 -0.89
CA GLU A 153 11.82 -9.36 -1.45
C GLU A 153 11.45 -10.14 -2.72
N LEU A 154 12.36 -10.95 -3.27
CA LEU A 154 12.13 -11.82 -4.43
C LEU A 154 11.44 -13.12 -3.99
N ASP A 155 10.16 -13.01 -3.62
CA ASP A 155 9.33 -14.15 -3.21
C ASP A 155 8.45 -14.62 -4.38
N ALA A 156 8.83 -15.75 -4.98
CA ALA A 156 8.06 -16.35 -6.07
C ALA A 156 6.66 -16.78 -5.61
N GLY A 157 6.50 -17.29 -4.39
CA GLY A 157 5.20 -17.72 -3.90
C GLY A 157 4.22 -16.55 -3.80
N LEU A 158 4.68 -15.42 -3.28
CA LEU A 158 3.87 -14.20 -3.18
C LEU A 158 3.53 -13.62 -4.55
N LEU A 159 4.48 -13.60 -5.50
CA LEU A 159 4.22 -13.17 -6.88
C LEU A 159 3.18 -14.06 -7.54
N LEU A 160 3.38 -15.38 -7.53
CA LEU A 160 2.51 -16.34 -8.21
C LEU A 160 1.08 -16.29 -7.64
N TRP A 161 0.94 -16.15 -6.31
CA TRP A 161 -0.35 -15.97 -5.66
C TRP A 161 -1.00 -14.61 -5.97
N ALA A 162 -0.21 -13.56 -6.18
CA ALA A 162 -0.73 -12.28 -6.66
C ALA A 162 -1.21 -12.38 -8.11
N MET A 163 -0.47 -13.10 -8.96
CA MET A 163 -0.84 -13.37 -10.35
C MET A 163 -2.09 -14.23 -10.44
N GLU A 164 -2.18 -15.34 -9.70
CA GLU A 164 -3.34 -16.26 -9.71
C GLU A 164 -4.67 -15.52 -9.55
N ARG A 165 -4.72 -14.51 -8.70
CA ARG A 165 -5.97 -13.76 -8.47
C ARG A 165 -6.07 -12.44 -9.21
N GLY A 166 -4.96 -11.96 -9.76
CA GLY A 166 -4.93 -10.72 -10.53
C GLY A 166 -5.14 -10.98 -12.02
N SER A 167 -4.80 -12.18 -12.50
CA SER A 167 -4.92 -12.55 -13.90
C SER A 167 -6.38 -12.64 -14.34
N CYS A 168 -6.62 -12.30 -15.60
CA CYS A 168 -7.92 -12.37 -16.26
C CYS A 168 -7.98 -13.63 -17.12
N PRO A 169 -8.63 -14.73 -16.66
CA PRO A 169 -8.66 -16.01 -17.38
C PRO A 169 -9.38 -15.91 -18.73
N ASP A 170 -10.40 -15.05 -18.81
CA ASP A 170 -11.22 -14.84 -20.02
C ASP A 170 -10.52 -13.97 -21.07
N ALA A 171 -9.28 -13.52 -20.80
CA ALA A 171 -8.55 -12.62 -21.70
C ALA A 171 -8.29 -13.23 -23.08
N PHE A 172 -8.22 -14.56 -23.18
CA PHE A 172 -7.96 -15.26 -24.44
C PHE A 172 -9.22 -15.56 -25.24
N GLY A 173 -10.41 -15.30 -24.69
CA GLY A 173 -11.69 -15.53 -25.38
C GLY A 173 -12.04 -17.01 -25.56
N THR A 174 -11.47 -17.88 -24.72
CA THR A 174 -11.69 -19.34 -24.72
C THR A 174 -12.25 -19.78 -23.37
N ASP A 175 -13.01 -20.88 -23.35
CA ASP A 175 -13.57 -21.45 -22.12
C ASP A 175 -12.47 -21.91 -21.15
N ARG A 176 -11.33 -22.34 -21.71
CA ARG A 176 -10.12 -22.71 -20.98
C ARG A 176 -8.90 -22.01 -21.57
N SER A 177 -8.02 -21.53 -20.70
CA SER A 177 -6.72 -20.98 -21.06
C SER A 177 -5.61 -21.57 -20.22
N VAL A 178 -4.44 -21.80 -20.81
CA VAL A 178 -3.27 -22.28 -20.07
C VAL A 178 -2.05 -21.42 -20.39
N VAL A 179 -1.54 -20.74 -19.36
CA VAL A 179 -0.29 -19.98 -19.43
C VAL A 179 0.78 -20.67 -18.60
N GLN A 180 1.88 -21.07 -19.23
CA GLN A 180 3.04 -21.57 -18.51
C GLN A 180 4.04 -20.43 -18.27
N LEU A 181 4.40 -20.20 -17.00
CA LEU A 181 5.45 -19.27 -16.59
C LEU A 181 6.71 -20.03 -16.18
N THR A 182 7.84 -19.66 -16.79
CA THR A 182 9.15 -20.25 -16.58
C THR A 182 10.13 -19.19 -16.06
N PHE A 183 10.77 -19.45 -14.91
CA PHE A 183 11.85 -18.62 -14.36
C PHE A 183 13.24 -19.17 -14.74
N ARG A 184 13.98 -18.46 -15.62
CA ARG A 184 15.24 -18.92 -16.24
C ARG A 184 16.31 -19.30 -15.22
N GLU A 185 16.43 -18.52 -14.16
CA GLU A 185 17.46 -18.63 -13.13
C GLU A 185 17.15 -19.66 -12.03
N ARG A 186 15.95 -20.24 -12.00
CA ARG A 186 15.54 -21.16 -10.92
C ARG A 186 15.90 -22.60 -11.25
N PRO A 187 16.18 -23.44 -10.23
CA PRO A 187 16.39 -24.88 -10.41
C PRO A 187 15.19 -25.55 -11.05
N SER A 188 15.42 -26.61 -11.84
CA SER A 188 14.37 -27.33 -12.61
C SER A 188 13.10 -27.63 -11.80
N ARG A 189 13.25 -28.09 -10.55
CA ARG A 189 12.13 -28.41 -9.64
C ARG A 189 11.17 -27.24 -9.35
N TRP A 190 11.64 -25.99 -9.42
CA TRP A 190 10.85 -24.78 -9.10
C TRP A 190 10.87 -23.77 -10.24
N ARG A 191 11.08 -24.26 -11.45
CA ARG A 191 11.26 -23.44 -12.64
C ARG A 191 9.94 -23.13 -13.34
N HIS A 192 9.01 -24.07 -13.33
CA HIS A 192 7.78 -24.02 -14.13
C HIS A 192 6.53 -23.91 -13.26
N TYR A 193 5.60 -23.07 -13.71
CA TYR A 193 4.32 -22.82 -13.09
C TYR A 193 3.26 -22.69 -14.18
N TRP A 194 2.03 -23.13 -13.91
CA TRP A 194 0.94 -23.08 -14.87
C TRP A 194 -0.24 -22.33 -14.27
N PHE A 195 -0.79 -21.39 -15.02
CA PHE A 195 -2.02 -20.70 -14.71
C PHE A 195 -3.10 -21.26 -15.63
N VAL A 196 -4.06 -21.96 -15.04
CA VAL A 196 -5.20 -22.53 -15.76
C VAL A 196 -6.39 -21.64 -15.52
N GLY A 197 -6.83 -20.95 -16.57
CA GLY A 197 -8.07 -20.18 -16.58
C GLY A 197 -9.22 -21.06 -16.99
N GLU A 198 -10.26 -21.15 -16.17
CA GLU A 198 -11.50 -21.89 -16.46
C GLU A 198 -12.64 -21.33 -15.59
N ASN A 199 -13.86 -21.24 -16.14
CA ASN A 199 -15.05 -20.74 -15.44
C ASN A 199 -14.86 -19.35 -14.79
N GLY A 200 -14.16 -18.43 -15.46
CA GLY A 200 -13.90 -17.08 -14.95
C GLY A 200 -12.91 -17.02 -13.77
N ALA A 201 -12.28 -18.14 -13.39
CA ALA A 201 -11.26 -18.20 -12.35
C ALA A 201 -9.91 -18.65 -12.93
N THR A 202 -8.81 -18.17 -12.33
CA THR A 202 -7.47 -18.67 -12.62
C THR A 202 -6.99 -19.51 -11.45
N GLN A 203 -6.49 -20.70 -11.73
CA GLN A 203 -5.87 -21.59 -10.76
C GLN A 203 -4.37 -21.73 -11.03
N LEU A 204 -3.56 -21.62 -9.98
CA LEU A 204 -2.12 -21.87 -10.05
C LEU A 204 -1.79 -23.34 -9.80
N CYS A 205 -1.11 -23.95 -10.77
CA CYS A 205 -0.58 -25.30 -10.69
C CYS A 205 0.96 -25.25 -10.61
N ILE A 206 1.53 -25.99 -9.66
CA ILE A 206 2.99 -26.18 -9.50
C ILE A 206 3.50 -27.51 -10.09
N LYS A 207 2.57 -28.36 -10.51
CA LYS A 207 2.82 -29.56 -11.29
C LYS A 207 2.20 -29.36 -12.65
N ASP A 208 2.80 -29.96 -13.67
CA ASP A 208 2.26 -29.95 -15.01
C ASP A 208 0.83 -30.52 -15.00
N PRO A 209 -0.18 -29.75 -15.43
CA PRO A 209 -1.56 -30.23 -15.48
C PRO A 209 -1.82 -31.19 -16.65
N GLY A 210 -0.88 -31.39 -17.57
CA GLY A 210 -1.06 -32.22 -18.76
C GLY A 210 -2.02 -31.61 -19.80
N LEU A 211 -2.16 -30.28 -19.78
CA LEU A 211 -3.03 -29.52 -20.68
C LEU A 211 -2.20 -28.85 -21.78
N GLU A 212 -2.81 -28.63 -22.95
CA GLU A 212 -2.18 -27.85 -24.03
C GLU A 212 -1.90 -26.42 -23.55
N ILE A 213 -0.70 -25.91 -23.82
CA ILE A 213 -0.27 -24.58 -23.39
C ILE A 213 -0.55 -23.56 -24.50
N ASP A 214 -1.35 -22.54 -24.19
CA ASP A 214 -1.68 -21.47 -25.15
C ASP A 214 -0.57 -20.41 -25.25
N LEU A 215 0.12 -20.19 -24.13
CA LEU A 215 1.16 -19.18 -23.99
C LEU A 215 2.25 -19.61 -23.01
N HIS A 216 3.48 -19.69 -23.51
CA HIS A 216 4.70 -19.82 -22.72
C HIS A 216 5.30 -18.45 -22.45
N LEU A 217 5.54 -18.16 -21.17
CA LEU A 217 6.22 -16.97 -20.69
C LEU A 217 7.55 -17.39 -20.06
N THR A 218 8.65 -16.79 -20.51
CA THR A 218 9.99 -17.08 -19.97
C THR A 218 10.65 -15.76 -19.55
N THR A 219 11.04 -15.66 -18.28
CA THR A 219 11.60 -14.43 -17.68
C THR A 219 12.45 -14.76 -16.45
N THR A 220 13.02 -13.75 -15.80
CA THR A 220 13.49 -13.88 -14.41
C THR A 220 12.38 -13.53 -13.41
N LEU A 221 12.50 -14.01 -12.17
CA LEU A 221 11.60 -13.66 -11.07
C LEU A 221 11.62 -12.15 -10.81
N ARG A 222 12.82 -11.55 -10.81
CA ARG A 222 13.00 -10.10 -10.61
C ARG A 222 12.26 -9.29 -11.66
N ASP A 223 12.41 -9.66 -12.94
CA ASP A 223 11.75 -8.95 -14.03
C ASP A 223 10.24 -9.15 -14.02
N MET A 224 9.77 -10.35 -13.68
CA MET A 224 8.34 -10.59 -13.53
C MET A 224 7.74 -9.75 -12.40
N ILE A 225 8.44 -9.61 -11.26
CA ILE A 225 8.00 -8.71 -10.18
C ILE A 225 7.98 -7.25 -10.65
N TYR A 226 9.01 -6.81 -11.39
CA TYR A 226 9.04 -5.45 -11.94
C TYR A 226 7.92 -5.19 -12.96
N ILE A 227 7.61 -6.16 -13.82
CA ILE A 227 6.47 -6.07 -14.76
C ILE A 227 5.16 -6.00 -14.00
N TRP A 228 4.98 -6.88 -13.02
CA TRP A 228 3.77 -6.97 -12.19
C TRP A 228 3.51 -5.70 -11.40
N ARG A 229 4.56 -5.17 -10.75
CA ARG A 229 4.49 -3.92 -9.98
C ARG A 229 4.34 -2.71 -10.91
N GLY A 230 4.79 -2.80 -12.16
CA GLY A 230 4.75 -1.73 -13.17
C GLY A 230 6.03 -0.89 -13.28
N ASP A 231 7.17 -1.35 -12.74
CA ASP A 231 8.47 -0.65 -12.91
C ASP A 231 8.98 -0.85 -14.33
N LEU A 232 8.86 -2.08 -14.83
CA LEU A 232 9.27 -2.47 -16.16
C LEU A 232 8.01 -2.55 -17.04
N PRO A 233 7.82 -1.62 -17.99
CA PRO A 233 6.69 -1.71 -18.91
C PRO A 233 6.73 -3.02 -19.69
N LEU A 234 5.59 -3.71 -19.79
CA LEU A 234 5.50 -5.00 -20.48
C LEU A 234 6.04 -4.94 -21.92
N ALA A 235 5.73 -3.88 -22.66
CA ALA A 235 6.23 -3.67 -24.02
C ALA A 235 7.77 -3.54 -24.07
N THR A 236 8.37 -2.90 -23.06
CA THR A 236 9.83 -2.82 -22.93
C THR A 236 10.42 -4.20 -22.60
N ALA A 237 9.81 -4.94 -21.67
CA ALA A 237 10.27 -6.28 -21.32
C ALA A 237 10.27 -7.24 -22.53
N LEU A 238 9.24 -7.17 -23.38
CA LEU A 238 9.14 -7.96 -24.60
C LEU A 238 10.17 -7.54 -25.65
N ARG A 239 10.31 -6.24 -25.90
CA ARG A 239 11.25 -5.70 -26.90
C ARG A 239 12.72 -5.96 -26.54
N GLU A 240 13.06 -5.91 -25.25
CA GLU A 240 14.42 -6.12 -24.73
C GLU A 240 14.67 -7.58 -24.32
N GLU A 241 13.78 -8.51 -24.69
CA GLU A 241 13.92 -9.96 -24.45
C GLU A 241 14.06 -10.36 -22.97
N ARG A 242 13.67 -9.46 -22.06
CA ARG A 242 13.59 -9.69 -20.62
C ARG A 242 12.42 -10.60 -20.24
N LEU A 243 11.33 -10.47 -21.00
CA LEU A 243 10.21 -11.40 -21.02
C LEU A 243 10.06 -11.91 -22.44
N GLU A 244 10.10 -13.23 -22.61
CA GLU A 244 9.79 -13.90 -23.85
C GLU A 244 8.38 -14.47 -23.78
N ALA A 245 7.61 -14.33 -24.85
CA ALA A 245 6.23 -14.79 -24.95
C ALA A 245 6.02 -15.56 -26.26
N ILE A 246 5.90 -16.88 -26.17
CA ILE A 246 5.73 -17.80 -27.30
C ILE A 246 4.38 -18.50 -27.17
N GLY A 247 3.60 -18.52 -28.25
CA GLY A 247 2.29 -19.16 -28.25
C GLY A 247 1.39 -18.64 -29.36
N LYS A 248 0.10 -18.94 -29.28
CA LYS A 248 -0.91 -18.54 -30.27
C LYS A 248 -0.91 -17.00 -30.43
N PRO A 249 -1.01 -16.45 -31.65
CA PRO A 249 -1.02 -14.99 -31.86
C PRO A 249 -2.07 -14.25 -31.02
N ALA A 250 -3.28 -14.82 -30.90
CA ALA A 250 -4.34 -14.29 -30.06
C ALA A 250 -3.92 -14.20 -28.58
N ALA A 251 -3.34 -15.26 -28.02
CA ALA A 251 -2.87 -15.29 -26.63
C ALA A 251 -1.74 -14.27 -26.37
N ARG A 252 -0.79 -14.12 -27.31
CA ARG A 252 0.27 -13.10 -27.23
C ARG A 252 -0.30 -11.68 -27.23
N SER A 253 -1.28 -11.40 -28.10
CA SER A 253 -1.94 -10.09 -28.16
C SER A 253 -2.75 -9.77 -26.90
N ALA A 254 -3.31 -10.81 -26.26
CA ALA A 254 -4.10 -10.71 -25.05
C ALA A 254 -3.28 -10.70 -23.75
N LEU A 255 -1.98 -10.98 -23.79
CA LEU A 255 -1.08 -10.99 -22.63
C LEU A 255 -1.21 -9.76 -21.70
N PRO A 256 -1.28 -8.50 -22.20
CA PRO A 256 -1.45 -7.34 -21.33
C PRO A 256 -2.77 -7.38 -20.53
N ARG A 257 -3.85 -7.87 -21.15
CA ARG A 257 -5.15 -8.05 -20.50
C ARG A 257 -5.12 -9.24 -19.55
N TRP A 258 -4.53 -10.36 -19.95
CA TRP A 258 -4.40 -11.55 -19.11
C TRP A 258 -3.63 -11.25 -17.83
N LEU A 259 -2.50 -10.52 -17.91
CA LEU A 259 -1.74 -10.12 -16.72
C LEU A 259 -2.56 -9.22 -15.79
N ALA A 260 -3.58 -8.50 -16.30
CA ALA A 260 -4.54 -7.69 -15.55
C ALA A 260 -3.93 -7.00 -14.31
N ARG A 261 -2.79 -6.33 -14.53
CA ARG A 261 -1.95 -5.78 -13.46
C ARG A 261 -2.80 -4.93 -12.51
N SER A 262 -2.48 -4.99 -11.22
CA SER A 262 -3.14 -4.19 -10.19
C SER A 262 -3.33 -2.74 -10.63
N LYS A 263 -4.47 -2.11 -10.28
CA LYS A 263 -4.71 -0.67 -10.51
C LYS A 263 -3.58 0.21 -9.96
N LEU A 264 -2.84 -0.29 -8.97
CA LEU A 264 -1.67 0.38 -8.40
C LEU A 264 -0.45 0.40 -9.34
N ALA A 265 -0.36 -0.50 -10.32
CA ALA A 265 0.77 -0.60 -11.24
C ALA A 265 0.87 0.58 -12.23
N THR A 266 -0.20 1.37 -12.37
CA THR A 266 -0.21 2.60 -13.18
C THR A 266 0.36 3.80 -12.43
N VAL A 267 0.52 3.70 -11.10
CA VAL A 267 1.09 4.77 -10.28
C VAL A 267 2.60 4.85 -10.57
N LYS A 268 3.01 5.97 -11.18
CA LYS A 268 4.43 6.25 -11.46
C LYS A 268 5.21 6.36 -10.15
N SER A 269 6.37 5.71 -10.11
CA SER A 269 7.35 5.85 -9.03
C SER A 269 8.14 7.15 -9.19
N GLU A 270 8.29 7.91 -8.12
CA GLU A 270 9.25 9.03 -8.03
C GLU A 270 10.68 8.54 -7.69
N ARG A 271 10.84 7.24 -7.44
CA ARG A 271 12.11 6.57 -7.14
C ARG A 271 12.21 5.25 -7.93
N PRO A 272 12.29 5.28 -9.27
CA PRO A 272 12.36 4.06 -10.05
C PRO A 272 13.64 3.26 -9.74
N PRO A 273 13.59 1.92 -9.75
CA PRO A 273 14.77 1.09 -9.56
C PRO A 273 15.82 1.36 -10.65
N ARG A 274 17.11 1.31 -10.28
CA ARG A 274 18.21 1.50 -11.22
C ARG A 274 18.21 0.34 -12.23
N GLY A 275 18.49 0.63 -13.51
CA GLY A 275 18.57 -0.39 -14.56
C GLY A 275 17.23 -0.85 -15.16
N VAL A 276 16.09 -0.36 -14.67
CA VAL A 276 14.79 -0.49 -15.34
C VAL A 276 14.50 0.85 -16.02
N ALA A 277 14.86 0.98 -17.29
CA ALA A 277 14.72 2.24 -18.01
C ALA A 277 13.24 2.71 -17.96
N SER A 278 13.02 3.93 -17.49
CA SER A 278 11.71 4.57 -17.62
C SER A 278 11.43 4.76 -19.11
N ALA A 279 10.26 4.32 -19.58
CA ALA A 279 9.81 4.54 -20.97
C ALA A 279 9.75 6.03 -21.36
N ASP A 280 9.89 6.94 -20.39
CA ASP A 280 9.90 8.38 -20.58
C ASP A 280 11.33 8.88 -20.87
N GLY A 281 11.81 8.57 -22.08
CA GLY A 281 13.10 9.02 -22.62
C GLY A 281 13.19 10.52 -22.89
N ARG A 282 12.65 11.39 -22.03
CA ARG A 282 12.97 12.83 -22.03
C ARG A 282 13.91 13.13 -20.88
N ARG A 283 15.20 12.95 -21.16
CA ARG A 283 16.29 13.59 -20.42
C ARG A 283 16.01 15.10 -20.45
N LYS A 284 15.47 15.68 -19.37
CA LYS A 284 15.45 17.14 -19.19
C LYS A 284 16.91 17.58 -19.18
N SER A 285 17.36 18.15 -20.29
CA SER A 285 18.65 18.81 -20.39
C SER A 285 18.74 19.89 -19.30
N LYS A 286 19.69 19.74 -18.39
CA LYS A 286 20.11 20.80 -17.47
C LYS A 286 20.38 22.07 -18.32
N PRO A 287 19.90 23.27 -17.96
CA PRO A 287 20.32 24.47 -18.65
C PRO A 287 21.83 24.62 -18.45
N ARG A 288 22.60 24.70 -19.54
CA ARG A 288 24.01 25.07 -19.49
C ARG A 288 24.09 26.44 -18.82
N GLY A 289 24.72 26.50 -17.65
CA GLY A 289 25.02 27.75 -16.96
C GLY A 289 25.74 28.70 -17.91
N ARG A 290 25.16 29.88 -18.07
CA ARG A 290 25.73 31.02 -18.78
C ARG A 290 27.05 31.35 -18.06
N ARG A 291 28.19 31.19 -18.72
CA ARG A 291 29.47 31.74 -18.24
C ARG A 291 29.29 33.25 -18.10
N GLN A 292 29.26 33.77 -16.88
CA GLN A 292 29.50 35.17 -16.62
C GLN A 292 31.01 35.38 -16.60
N SER A 293 31.48 36.12 -17.59
CA SER A 293 32.79 36.74 -17.65
C SER A 293 32.94 37.70 -16.47
N VAL A 294 33.86 37.41 -15.56
CA VAL A 294 34.35 38.40 -14.59
C VAL A 294 35.42 39.22 -15.32
N ALA A 295 35.10 40.48 -15.56
CA ALA A 295 36.07 41.48 -15.99
C ALA A 295 36.94 41.85 -14.79
N ASN A 296 38.25 41.75 -14.94
CA ASN A 296 39.24 42.33 -14.03
C ASN A 296 39.31 43.83 -14.31
N GLU A 297 39.02 44.67 -13.31
CA GLU A 297 39.45 46.06 -13.29
C GLU A 297 40.85 46.17 -12.67
N PRO A 298 41.75 47.00 -13.23
CA PRO A 298 43.07 47.21 -12.68
C PRO A 298 43.07 48.26 -11.56
N VAL A 299 43.75 47.92 -10.47
CA VAL A 299 44.17 48.85 -9.42
C VAL A 299 45.19 49.82 -9.99
N SER A 300 44.91 51.12 -9.96
CA SER A 300 45.92 52.16 -10.11
C SER A 300 45.97 53.02 -8.85
N ALA A 301 47.17 53.08 -8.29
CA ALA A 301 47.57 53.94 -7.21
C ALA A 301 48.14 55.24 -7.78
N ARG A 302 47.55 56.38 -7.39
CA ARG A 302 48.18 57.66 -6.98
C ARG A 302 47.18 58.80 -7.12
#